data_AF-A0A0M9G621-F1
#
_entry.id   AF-A0A0M9G621-F1
#
_cell.length_a   1.000
_cell.length_b   1.000
_cell.length_c   1.000
_cell.angle_alpha   90.00
_cell.angle_beta   90.00
_cell.angle_gamma   90.00
#
_symmetry.space_group_name_H-M   'P 1'
#
loop_
_entity.id
_entity.type
_entity.pdbx_description
1 polymer ?
#
loop_
_entity_poly.entity_id
_entity_poly.type
_entity_poly.pdbx_seq_one_letter_code
_entity_poly.pdbx_strand_id
1 'polypeptide(L)'
;MRRPREPAPGDCCGSGCTRCVWDMYYDELAKFEEFIANGGEEEEASVSSEDDTPISYVGSVVVKYLGATELSDRSAYTFSDFEKEEVKLRNLVPIEKVNLIKSSESVFDPNTPGVNIIDVHAPFSGVRPMPGDTVEILVPNSTGTNAGDDVARLCKALGLDPNTWCELRRSPFVPEDNFPPWLPLEVPITVGHLFSFYIDVSSSSYLLHRSFFEGLLRIYNNSKAMSKSSDLAPSTRDREKVQLLKECASTDKGAEVLRTMANTAAPLCYPSLADVLEAFSFVKVPLDRLLEVTGPLQPRKFSVTNYIPSNAAVDHIQLCMREVCAPRSRNLNASAVSGSPRRVAEMLNEASYGVSSDSSEFFFGHTSHPLCNAARTSQKGALTLPRKMYVGSSLFGRTYFAKQLHAGCSLVCDPSRAKNLRSMVFFVGCGTGIAPLIAAVSQLMYLRASSSGDDAPYPCWVFYGARTEAELVYHEKLESALSTGAITHYECALSRVQEKGQNRSHVTDLLKKHQTAVVNALENAGQMFVCGPASALRAVRKVLECDLLAEADDDDSVREQRIFMLEKQGRLLFDNWSTGSIF
;
A
#
# COMPACT_ATOMS: atom_id res chain seq x y z
N MET A 1 -26.09 14.96 -18.92
CA MET A 1 -25.29 14.04 -18.07
C MET A 1 -25.39 14.53 -16.64
N ARG A 2 -25.55 13.63 -15.66
CA ARG A 2 -25.57 13.99 -14.24
C ARG A 2 -24.14 14.17 -13.70
N ARG A 3 -23.92 15.18 -12.87
CA ARG A 3 -22.64 15.35 -12.16
C ARG A 3 -22.39 14.16 -11.23
N PRO A 4 -21.21 13.51 -11.28
CA PRO A 4 -20.90 12.40 -10.39
C PRO A 4 -20.87 12.89 -8.93
N ARG A 5 -21.31 12.03 -8.02
CA ARG A 5 -21.38 12.34 -6.58
C ARG A 5 -20.01 12.18 -5.96
N GLU A 6 -19.58 13.17 -5.19
CA GLU A 6 -18.35 13.05 -4.40
C GLU A 6 -18.46 11.89 -3.39
N PRO A 7 -17.45 11.02 -3.27
CA PRO A 7 -17.41 9.97 -2.27
C PRO A 7 -17.59 10.53 -0.86
N ALA A 8 -18.46 9.93 -0.05
CA ALA A 8 -18.69 10.34 1.33
C ALA A 8 -17.46 10.04 2.21
N PRO A 9 -17.32 10.70 3.39
CA PRO A 9 -16.31 10.38 4.38
C PRO A 9 -16.38 8.93 4.84
N GLY A 10 -15.72 8.04 4.10
CA GLY A 10 -15.73 6.61 4.36
C GLY A 10 -15.99 5.65 3.22
N ASP A 11 -16.36 6.15 2.06
CA ASP A 11 -16.51 5.31 0.87
C ASP A 11 -15.14 4.78 0.39
N CYS A 12 -14.04 5.44 0.82
CA CYS A 12 -12.68 5.00 0.55
C CYS A 12 -12.20 3.99 1.60
N CYS A 13 -11.73 2.84 1.11
CA CYS A 13 -11.09 1.77 1.87
C CYS A 13 -9.89 2.24 2.73
N GLY A 14 -9.30 3.41 2.46
CA GLY A 14 -8.06 3.89 3.09
C GLY A 14 -6.88 2.93 2.94
N SER A 15 -6.95 1.97 2.00
CA SER A 15 -6.03 0.82 1.92
C SER A 15 -5.01 0.96 0.80
N GLY A 16 -4.93 2.12 0.14
CA GLY A 16 -4.12 2.31 -1.05
C GLY A 16 -4.55 1.40 -2.21
N CYS A 17 -5.87 1.26 -2.40
CA CYS A 17 -6.48 0.43 -3.43
C CYS A 17 -5.92 0.79 -4.84
N THR A 18 -5.60 -0.18 -5.71
CA THR A 18 -5.04 0.05 -7.07
C THR A 18 -5.92 0.95 -7.95
N ARG A 19 -7.23 0.90 -7.69
CA ARG A 19 -8.25 1.84 -8.15
C ARG A 19 -9.21 2.00 -6.98
N CYS A 20 -9.34 3.21 -6.45
CA CYS A 20 -10.19 3.52 -5.31
C CYS A 20 -11.45 4.28 -5.74
N VAL A 21 -12.37 4.47 -4.80
CA VAL A 21 -13.60 5.24 -5.04
C VAL A 21 -13.30 6.66 -5.53
N TRP A 22 -12.17 7.25 -5.10
CA TRP A 22 -11.74 8.56 -5.57
C TRP A 22 -11.25 8.51 -7.02
N ASP A 23 -10.52 7.47 -7.41
CA ASP A 23 -10.10 7.31 -8.81
C ASP A 23 -11.30 7.17 -9.74
N MET A 24 -12.32 6.41 -9.32
CA MET A 24 -13.58 6.30 -10.07
C MET A 24 -14.33 7.63 -10.14
N TYR A 25 -14.45 8.34 -9.01
CA TYR A 25 -15.07 9.65 -8.97
C TYR A 25 -14.36 10.65 -9.89
N TYR A 26 -13.03 10.71 -9.87
CA TYR A 26 -12.28 11.60 -10.73
C TYR A 26 -12.33 11.20 -12.21
N ASP A 27 -12.33 9.91 -12.55
CA ASP A 27 -12.55 9.44 -13.92
C ASP A 27 -13.93 9.88 -14.44
N GLU A 28 -14.96 9.74 -13.62
CA GLU A 28 -16.32 10.15 -13.96
C GLU A 28 -16.45 11.67 -14.01
N LEU A 29 -15.80 12.39 -13.10
CA LEU A 29 -15.79 13.84 -13.06
C LEU A 29 -15.11 14.40 -14.30
N ALA A 30 -13.98 13.83 -14.72
CA ALA A 30 -13.29 14.21 -15.95
C ALA A 30 -14.18 14.00 -17.19
N LYS A 31 -14.92 12.87 -17.27
CA LYS A 31 -15.90 12.64 -18.35
C LYS A 31 -17.05 13.63 -18.31
N PHE A 32 -17.54 13.97 -17.13
CA PHE A 32 -18.59 14.97 -16.94
C PHE A 32 -18.10 16.36 -17.37
N GLU A 33 -16.91 16.76 -16.95
CA GLU A 33 -16.29 18.03 -17.35
C GLU A 33 -16.07 18.12 -18.87
N GLU A 34 -15.60 17.04 -19.50
CA GLU A 34 -15.47 16.95 -20.96
C GLU A 34 -16.84 17.04 -21.66
N PHE A 35 -17.86 16.39 -21.10
CA PHE A 35 -19.23 16.47 -21.63
C PHE A 35 -19.80 17.90 -21.57
N ILE A 36 -19.61 18.61 -20.45
CA ILE A 36 -20.03 20.01 -20.31
C ILE A 36 -19.21 20.92 -21.24
N ALA A 37 -17.90 20.71 -21.34
CA ALA A 37 -17.04 21.47 -22.25
C ALA A 37 -17.43 21.33 -23.73
N ASN A 38 -17.99 20.18 -24.11
CA ASN A 38 -18.50 19.90 -25.45
C ASN A 38 -19.96 20.37 -25.68
N GLY A 39 -20.49 21.23 -24.80
CA GLY A 39 -21.84 21.81 -24.95
C GLY A 39 -22.96 20.90 -24.46
N GLY A 40 -22.65 19.86 -23.69
CA GLY A 40 -23.65 19.05 -23.01
C GLY A 40 -24.31 19.79 -21.86
N GLU A 41 -25.59 19.55 -21.63
CA GLU A 41 -26.35 20.14 -20.53
C GLU A 41 -26.26 19.27 -19.27
N GLU A 42 -26.00 19.91 -18.13
CA GLU A 42 -26.11 19.26 -16.82
C GLU A 42 -27.57 18.94 -16.56
N GLU A 43 -27.86 17.67 -16.30
CA GLU A 43 -29.21 17.29 -15.84
C GLU A 43 -29.37 17.78 -14.40
N GLU A 44 -30.19 18.82 -14.19
CA GLU A 44 -30.60 19.24 -12.86
C GLU A 44 -31.23 18.05 -12.14
N ALA A 45 -30.70 17.73 -10.95
CA ALA A 45 -31.32 16.74 -10.09
C ALA A 45 -32.75 17.21 -9.80
N SER A 46 -33.75 16.51 -10.35
CA SER A 46 -35.11 16.66 -9.88
C SER A 46 -35.09 16.49 -8.37
N VAL A 47 -35.73 17.40 -7.64
CA VAL A 47 -36.01 17.25 -6.21
C VAL A 47 -36.93 16.04 -6.03
N SER A 48 -36.37 14.84 -6.15
CA SER A 48 -37.04 13.57 -5.91
C SER A 48 -36.46 13.01 -4.62
N SER A 49 -37.11 13.42 -3.53
CA SER A 49 -37.02 12.84 -2.18
C SER A 49 -35.63 12.77 -1.53
N GLU A 50 -35.62 12.82 -0.21
CA GLU A 50 -34.48 12.56 0.66
C GLU A 50 -33.94 11.11 0.56
N ASP A 51 -34.23 10.40 -0.54
CA ASP A 51 -34.07 8.96 -0.74
C ASP A 51 -33.03 8.56 -1.81
N ASP A 52 -32.27 9.51 -2.40
CA ASP A 52 -31.10 9.17 -3.23
C ASP A 52 -29.86 8.82 -2.36
N THR A 53 -30.12 8.23 -1.19
CA THR A 53 -29.11 7.49 -0.45
C THR A 53 -28.86 6.20 -1.24
N PRO A 54 -27.60 5.83 -1.54
CA PRO A 54 -27.31 4.53 -2.12
C PRO A 54 -27.99 3.49 -1.22
N ILE A 55 -28.96 2.75 -1.77
CA ILE A 55 -29.58 1.66 -1.03
C ILE A 55 -28.45 0.69 -0.73
N SER A 56 -27.99 0.67 0.52
CA SER A 56 -27.01 -0.30 0.98
C SER A 56 -27.72 -1.66 1.03
N TYR A 57 -27.69 -2.35 -0.11
CA TYR A 57 -28.24 -3.68 -0.25
C TYR A 57 -27.42 -4.63 0.61
N VAL A 58 -27.92 -4.90 1.82
CA VAL A 58 -27.45 -6.01 2.62
C VAL A 58 -28.13 -7.25 2.09
N GLY A 59 -27.33 -8.23 1.70
CA GLY A 59 -27.85 -9.46 1.12
C GLY A 59 -27.41 -9.69 -0.30
N SER A 60 -26.29 -9.13 -0.76
CA SER A 60 -25.77 -9.41 -2.10
C SER A 60 -25.09 -10.77 -2.19
N VAL A 61 -24.54 -11.27 -1.09
CA VAL A 61 -23.82 -12.56 -1.05
C VAL A 61 -24.70 -13.65 -0.44
N VAL A 62 -24.74 -14.80 -1.11
CA VAL A 62 -25.35 -16.04 -0.61
C VAL A 62 -24.27 -17.12 -0.56
N VAL A 63 -24.10 -17.76 0.60
CA VAL A 63 -23.17 -18.88 0.78
C VAL A 63 -23.94 -20.19 0.68
N LYS A 64 -23.63 -21.02 -0.33
CA LYS A 64 -24.11 -22.40 -0.43
C LYS A 64 -23.02 -23.33 0.09
N TYR A 65 -23.27 -24.02 1.20
CA TYR A 65 -22.36 -25.07 1.70
C TYR A 65 -22.51 -26.35 0.86
N LEU A 66 -21.39 -26.97 0.51
CA LEU A 66 -21.35 -28.13 -0.38
C LEU A 66 -21.12 -29.42 0.40
N GLY A 67 -21.91 -30.46 0.08
CA GLY A 67 -21.79 -31.79 0.69
C GLY A 67 -20.86 -32.74 -0.07
N ALA A 68 -20.51 -33.87 0.56
CA ALA A 68 -19.60 -34.88 -0.02
C ALA A 68 -20.07 -35.43 -1.39
N THR A 69 -21.38 -35.53 -1.60
CA THR A 69 -21.96 -35.99 -2.88
C THR A 69 -21.75 -35.01 -4.02
N GLU A 70 -21.82 -33.70 -3.75
CA GLU A 70 -21.60 -32.63 -4.73
C GLU A 70 -20.10 -32.47 -5.08
N LEU A 71 -19.21 -32.98 -4.23
CA LEU A 71 -17.75 -32.92 -4.39
C LEU A 71 -17.15 -34.19 -5.01
N SER A 72 -17.96 -35.23 -5.24
CA SER A 72 -17.51 -36.56 -5.68
C SER A 72 -16.73 -36.54 -7.01
N ASP A 73 -17.15 -35.71 -7.97
CA ASP A 73 -16.44 -35.48 -9.25
C ASP A 73 -15.20 -34.58 -9.14
N ARG A 74 -14.94 -33.99 -7.96
CA ARG A 74 -13.84 -33.04 -7.70
C ARG A 74 -12.83 -33.51 -6.66
N SER A 75 -12.95 -34.76 -6.20
CA SER A 75 -12.09 -35.37 -5.17
C SER A 75 -10.59 -35.40 -5.52
N ALA A 76 -10.23 -35.22 -6.80
CA ALA A 76 -8.84 -35.10 -7.26
C ALA A 76 -8.28 -33.67 -7.21
N TYR A 77 -9.10 -32.63 -7.03
CA TYR A 77 -8.68 -31.23 -7.03
C TYR A 77 -8.06 -30.85 -5.68
N THR A 78 -6.76 -30.60 -5.66
CA THR A 78 -6.04 -30.30 -4.42
C THR A 78 -5.96 -28.79 -4.18
N PHE A 79 -5.65 -28.39 -2.95
CA PHE A 79 -5.30 -27.00 -2.64
C PHE A 79 -4.21 -26.44 -3.55
N SER A 80 -3.23 -27.28 -3.90
CA SER A 80 -2.13 -26.86 -4.77
C SER A 80 -2.58 -26.60 -6.20
N ASP A 81 -3.66 -27.23 -6.66
CA ASP A 81 -4.21 -27.01 -8.00
C ASP A 81 -4.99 -25.68 -8.02
N PHE A 82 -5.84 -25.45 -7.01
CA PHE A 82 -6.53 -24.18 -6.81
C PHE A 82 -5.58 -22.99 -6.78
N GLU A 83 -4.57 -23.07 -5.93
CA GLU A 83 -3.60 -22.01 -5.75
C GLU A 83 -2.84 -21.70 -7.05
N LYS A 84 -2.46 -22.71 -7.83
CA LYS A 84 -1.82 -22.52 -9.14
C LYS A 84 -2.74 -21.81 -10.12
N GLU A 85 -4.02 -22.19 -10.18
CA GLU A 85 -5.01 -21.55 -11.04
C GLU A 85 -5.25 -20.10 -10.65
N GLU A 86 -5.44 -19.83 -9.35
CA GLU A 86 -5.70 -18.48 -8.81
C GLU A 86 -4.51 -17.53 -9.05
N VAL A 87 -3.29 -18.01 -8.79
CA VAL A 87 -2.05 -17.26 -9.03
C VAL A 87 -1.86 -16.97 -10.52
N LYS A 88 -2.17 -17.95 -11.40
CA LYS A 88 -2.10 -17.79 -12.85
C LYS A 88 -3.12 -16.79 -13.37
N LEU A 89 -4.37 -16.82 -12.88
CA LEU A 89 -5.42 -15.85 -13.22
C LEU A 89 -4.99 -14.41 -12.91
N ARG A 90 -4.20 -14.21 -11.85
CA ARG A 90 -3.68 -12.91 -11.44
C ARG A 90 -2.35 -12.52 -12.12
N ASN A 91 -1.84 -13.31 -13.07
CA ASN A 91 -0.53 -13.12 -13.70
C ASN A 91 0.64 -13.05 -12.70
N LEU A 92 0.55 -13.84 -11.63
CA LEU A 92 1.57 -13.95 -10.60
C LEU A 92 2.38 -15.24 -10.80
N VAL A 93 3.61 -15.25 -10.29
CA VAL A 93 4.48 -16.43 -10.23
C VAL A 93 4.98 -16.64 -8.79
N PRO A 94 5.25 -17.88 -8.36
CA PRO A 94 5.76 -18.14 -7.02
C PRO A 94 7.14 -17.51 -6.84
N ILE A 95 7.35 -16.87 -5.69
CA ILE A 95 8.69 -16.49 -5.23
C ILE A 95 9.37 -17.78 -4.76
N GLU A 96 10.55 -18.06 -5.29
CA GLU A 96 11.31 -19.28 -5.01
C GLU A 96 12.26 -19.07 -3.84
N LYS A 97 12.88 -17.88 -3.77
CA LYS A 97 13.89 -17.54 -2.77
C LYS A 97 13.94 -16.03 -2.53
N VAL A 98 14.22 -15.64 -1.29
CA VAL A 98 14.49 -14.24 -0.91
C VAL A 98 15.82 -14.17 -0.19
N ASN A 99 16.69 -13.24 -0.59
CA ASN A 99 18.00 -13.04 0.04
C ASN A 99 18.13 -11.63 0.60
N LEU A 100 18.64 -11.50 1.81
CA LEU A 100 19.04 -10.20 2.35
C LEU A 100 20.41 -9.79 1.79
N ILE A 101 20.45 -8.67 1.08
CA ILE A 101 21.66 -8.11 0.48
C ILE A 101 22.32 -7.10 1.40
N LYS A 102 21.54 -6.18 1.96
CA LYS A 102 22.00 -5.18 2.91
C LYS A 102 20.85 -4.77 3.83
N SER A 103 21.17 -4.46 5.07
CA SER A 103 20.23 -3.88 6.04
C SER A 103 20.90 -2.71 6.73
N SER A 104 20.13 -1.65 7.03
CA SER A 104 20.61 -0.54 7.84
C SER A 104 20.84 -0.95 9.31
N GLU A 105 20.16 -2.01 9.77
CA GLU A 105 20.27 -2.53 11.13
C GLU A 105 20.87 -3.94 11.12
N SER A 106 21.78 -4.23 12.04
CA SER A 106 22.40 -5.55 12.18
C SER A 106 21.49 -6.56 12.90
N VAL A 107 20.62 -6.07 13.78
CA VAL A 107 19.66 -6.86 14.55
C VAL A 107 18.26 -6.30 14.33
N PHE A 108 17.29 -7.18 14.11
CA PHE A 108 15.89 -6.76 13.96
C PHE A 108 15.33 -6.27 15.30
N ASP A 109 14.91 -4.99 15.32
CA ASP A 109 14.10 -4.40 16.39
C ASP A 109 12.80 -3.83 15.78
N PRO A 110 11.61 -4.34 16.17
CA PRO A 110 10.34 -3.82 15.66
C PRO A 110 10.03 -2.38 16.10
N ASN A 111 10.73 -1.84 17.11
CA ASN A 111 10.62 -0.43 17.50
C ASN A 111 11.36 0.51 16.54
N THR A 112 12.41 0.01 15.90
CA THR A 112 13.26 0.76 14.97
C THR A 112 13.53 -0.09 13.71
N PRO A 113 12.50 -0.39 12.90
CA PRO A 113 12.66 -1.24 11.73
C PRO A 113 13.60 -0.59 10.71
N GLY A 114 14.65 -1.30 10.32
CA GLY A 114 15.63 -0.87 9.35
C GLY A 114 15.13 -0.82 7.90
N VAL A 115 15.96 -0.25 7.03
CA VAL A 115 15.81 -0.30 5.57
C VAL A 115 16.58 -1.52 5.06
N ASN A 116 15.90 -2.37 4.29
CA ASN A 116 16.43 -3.63 3.78
C ASN A 116 16.49 -3.58 2.26
N ILE A 117 17.59 -4.09 1.71
CA ILE A 117 17.76 -4.43 0.30
C ILE A 117 17.67 -5.95 0.20
N ILE A 118 16.71 -6.44 -0.58
CA ILE A 118 16.48 -7.87 -0.75
C ILE A 118 16.45 -8.24 -2.23
N ASP A 119 16.96 -9.43 -2.55
CA ASP A 119 16.74 -10.06 -3.84
C ASP A 119 15.54 -11.01 -3.75
N VAL A 120 14.66 -10.93 -4.75
CA VAL A 120 13.49 -11.78 -4.93
C VAL A 120 13.69 -12.63 -6.19
N HIS A 121 13.90 -13.93 -6.00
CA HIS A 121 14.05 -14.90 -7.08
C HIS A 121 12.68 -15.48 -7.45
N ALA A 122 12.37 -15.44 -8.74
CA ALA A 122 11.14 -15.98 -9.30
C ALA A 122 11.31 -16.24 -10.80
N PRO A 123 10.50 -17.12 -11.41
CA PRO A 123 10.57 -17.42 -12.84
C PRO A 123 9.88 -16.30 -13.65
N PHE A 124 10.51 -15.13 -13.72
CA PHE A 124 9.98 -13.98 -14.46
C PHE A 124 9.80 -14.31 -15.95
N SER A 125 8.63 -14.03 -16.50
CA SER A 125 8.29 -14.36 -17.88
C SER A 125 8.65 -13.23 -18.85
N GLY A 126 9.83 -13.35 -19.48
CA GLY A 126 10.20 -12.68 -20.75
C GLY A 126 10.31 -11.15 -20.79
N VAL A 127 9.69 -10.41 -19.88
CA VAL A 127 9.74 -8.94 -19.81
C VAL A 127 10.82 -8.53 -18.85
N ARG A 128 11.80 -7.78 -19.35
CA ARG A 128 12.87 -7.20 -18.54
C ARG A 128 12.36 -5.92 -17.89
N PRO A 129 12.64 -5.71 -16.59
CA PRO A 129 12.33 -4.43 -15.97
C PRO A 129 13.20 -3.33 -16.59
N MET A 130 12.68 -2.10 -16.56
CA MET A 130 13.39 -0.86 -16.84
C MET A 130 13.43 0.01 -15.58
N PRO A 131 14.26 1.08 -15.52
CA PRO A 131 14.26 1.97 -14.35
C PRO A 131 12.87 2.51 -14.05
N GLY A 132 12.50 2.52 -12.78
CA GLY A 132 11.18 2.97 -12.33
C GLY A 132 10.07 1.91 -12.42
N ASP A 133 10.37 0.72 -12.93
CA ASP A 133 9.40 -0.36 -12.92
C ASP A 133 9.03 -0.80 -11.50
N THR A 134 7.80 -1.30 -11.41
CA THR A 134 7.17 -1.73 -10.16
C THR A 134 6.78 -3.20 -10.28
N VAL A 135 6.95 -3.96 -9.21
CA VAL A 135 6.37 -5.30 -9.07
C VAL A 135 5.21 -5.31 -8.08
N GLU A 136 4.34 -6.29 -8.24
CA GLU A 136 3.23 -6.56 -7.33
C GLU A 136 3.53 -7.84 -6.54
N ILE A 137 3.55 -7.77 -5.21
CA ILE A 137 3.78 -8.94 -4.36
C ILE A 137 2.51 -9.28 -3.59
N LEU A 138 2.00 -10.49 -3.82
CA LEU A 138 0.89 -11.06 -3.07
C LEU A 138 1.42 -12.02 -2.01
N VAL A 139 0.98 -11.81 -0.77
CA VAL A 139 1.19 -12.75 0.33
C VAL A 139 -0.21 -13.24 0.75
N PRO A 140 -0.60 -14.49 0.49
CA PRO A 140 -1.89 -15.04 0.94
C PRO A 140 -1.91 -15.14 2.46
N ASN A 141 -3.05 -14.89 3.12
CA ASN A 141 -3.18 -14.95 4.59
C ASN A 141 -2.66 -16.28 5.16
N SER A 142 -2.01 -16.20 6.33
CA SER A 142 -1.27 -17.34 6.89
C SER A 142 -2.17 -18.52 7.20
N THR A 143 -1.70 -19.72 6.86
CA THR A 143 -2.25 -21.02 7.26
C THR A 143 -1.13 -21.81 7.92
N GLY A 144 -1.03 -21.72 9.24
CA GLY A 144 -0.05 -22.45 10.03
C GLY A 144 1.42 -22.01 9.85
N THR A 145 2.28 -22.77 10.55
CA THR A 145 3.50 -22.39 11.28
C THR A 145 4.43 -21.35 10.65
N ASN A 146 4.42 -20.13 11.22
CA ASN A 146 5.66 -19.44 11.65
C ASN A 146 5.45 -18.18 12.54
N ALA A 147 4.22 -17.86 12.98
CA ALA A 147 3.97 -16.91 14.10
C ALA A 147 2.52 -16.94 14.65
N GLY A 148 1.60 -17.60 13.94
CA GLY A 148 0.17 -17.72 14.23
C GLY A 148 -0.54 -18.13 12.95
N ASP A 149 -1.72 -18.74 13.05
CA ASP A 149 -2.56 -19.07 11.90
C ASP A 149 -3.75 -18.09 11.89
N ASP A 150 -3.61 -17.01 11.12
CA ASP A 150 -4.61 -15.93 11.07
C ASP A 150 -5.95 -16.45 10.55
N VAL A 151 -5.89 -17.34 9.56
CA VAL A 151 -7.08 -17.95 8.93
C VAL A 151 -7.77 -18.88 9.94
N ALA A 152 -7.04 -19.73 10.66
CA ALA A 152 -7.62 -20.59 11.67
C ALA A 152 -8.19 -19.80 12.85
N ARG A 153 -7.52 -18.71 13.28
CA ARG A 153 -8.05 -17.81 14.31
C ARG A 153 -9.36 -17.17 13.86
N LEU A 154 -9.41 -16.67 12.63
CA LEU A 154 -10.63 -16.10 12.04
C LEU A 154 -11.76 -17.13 11.93
N CYS A 155 -11.47 -18.34 11.43
CA CYS A 155 -12.45 -19.43 11.36
C CYS A 155 -12.98 -19.78 12.75
N LYS A 156 -12.11 -19.87 13.76
CA LYS A 156 -12.49 -20.10 15.16
C LYS A 156 -13.40 -19.00 15.71
N ALA A 157 -13.11 -17.73 15.43
CA ALA A 157 -13.93 -16.60 15.85
C ALA A 157 -15.35 -16.64 15.24
N LEU A 158 -15.47 -17.18 14.02
CA LEU A 158 -16.74 -17.36 13.31
C LEU A 158 -17.44 -18.70 13.60
N GLY A 159 -16.78 -19.63 14.28
CA GLY A 159 -17.30 -20.99 14.48
C GLY A 159 -17.37 -21.82 13.19
N LEU A 160 -16.44 -21.58 12.25
CA LEU A 160 -16.34 -22.28 10.97
C LEU A 160 -15.15 -23.25 10.98
N ASP A 161 -15.26 -24.34 10.22
CA ASP A 161 -14.12 -25.21 9.89
C ASP A 161 -13.49 -24.72 8.57
N PRO A 162 -12.18 -24.39 8.53
CA PRO A 162 -11.50 -23.94 7.31
C PRO A 162 -11.59 -24.94 6.14
N ASN A 163 -11.83 -26.23 6.41
CA ASN A 163 -11.96 -27.26 5.36
C ASN A 163 -13.38 -27.37 4.80
N THR A 164 -14.34 -26.63 5.35
CA THR A 164 -15.72 -26.61 4.85
C THR A 164 -15.74 -26.06 3.43
N TRP A 165 -16.37 -26.80 2.52
CA TRP A 165 -16.59 -26.37 1.15
C TRP A 165 -17.84 -25.50 1.03
N CYS A 166 -17.73 -24.44 0.25
CA CYS A 166 -18.82 -23.56 -0.11
C CYS A 166 -18.71 -23.04 -1.54
N GLU A 167 -19.77 -22.43 -2.00
CA GLU A 167 -19.87 -21.69 -3.25
C GLU A 167 -20.61 -20.38 -2.98
N LEU A 168 -20.08 -19.26 -3.48
CA LEU A 168 -20.73 -17.96 -3.35
C LEU A 168 -21.63 -17.70 -4.55
N ARG A 169 -22.84 -17.18 -4.29
CA ARG A 169 -23.83 -16.84 -5.31
C ARG A 169 -24.36 -15.43 -5.10
N ARG A 170 -24.86 -14.85 -6.18
CA ARG A 170 -25.66 -13.62 -6.12
C ARG A 170 -26.98 -13.90 -5.43
N SER A 171 -27.42 -12.97 -4.62
CA SER A 171 -28.79 -12.99 -4.12
C SER A 171 -29.78 -12.60 -5.22
N PRO A 172 -30.91 -13.31 -5.34
CA PRO A 172 -31.97 -12.94 -6.30
C PRO A 172 -32.76 -11.70 -5.85
N PHE A 173 -32.51 -11.20 -4.63
CA PHE A 173 -33.26 -10.08 -4.04
C PHE A 173 -32.48 -8.75 -4.10
N VAL A 174 -31.29 -8.76 -4.68
CA VAL A 174 -30.38 -7.61 -4.75
C VAL A 174 -29.89 -7.47 -6.20
N PRO A 175 -29.75 -6.24 -6.75
CA PRO A 175 -29.27 -6.07 -8.12
C PRO A 175 -27.90 -6.73 -8.33
N GLU A 176 -27.71 -7.37 -9.50
CA GLU A 176 -26.53 -8.22 -9.75
C GLU A 176 -25.19 -7.50 -9.57
N ASP A 177 -25.14 -6.20 -9.87
CA ASP A 177 -23.93 -5.37 -9.77
C ASP A 177 -23.49 -5.10 -8.31
N ASN A 178 -24.29 -5.49 -7.32
CA ASN A 178 -23.94 -5.32 -5.90
C ASN A 178 -23.17 -6.51 -5.32
N PHE A 179 -22.97 -7.60 -6.07
CA PHE A 179 -22.09 -8.68 -5.62
C PHE A 179 -20.64 -8.19 -5.56
N PRO A 180 -19.90 -8.39 -4.45
CA PRO A 180 -18.52 -7.91 -4.33
C PRO A 180 -17.63 -8.47 -5.45
N PRO A 181 -17.08 -7.62 -6.34
CA PRO A 181 -16.47 -8.08 -7.60
C PRO A 181 -15.15 -8.83 -7.41
N TRP A 182 -14.55 -8.77 -6.22
CA TRP A 182 -13.33 -9.50 -5.89
C TRP A 182 -13.61 -10.90 -5.32
N LEU A 183 -14.85 -11.24 -4.99
CA LEU A 183 -15.19 -12.56 -4.46
C LEU A 183 -15.38 -13.55 -5.61
N PRO A 184 -14.98 -14.83 -5.44
CA PRO A 184 -15.19 -15.85 -6.46
C PRO A 184 -16.68 -16.18 -6.58
N LEU A 185 -17.26 -16.01 -7.77
CA LEU A 185 -18.67 -16.27 -8.04
C LEU A 185 -18.85 -17.67 -8.66
N GLU A 186 -19.72 -18.49 -8.06
CA GLU A 186 -20.05 -19.84 -8.54
C GLU A 186 -18.83 -20.77 -8.68
N VAL A 187 -17.81 -20.55 -7.85
CA VAL A 187 -16.63 -21.40 -7.76
C VAL A 187 -16.67 -22.15 -6.42
N PRO A 188 -16.72 -23.49 -6.43
CA PRO A 188 -16.49 -24.30 -5.25
C PRO A 188 -15.11 -24.01 -4.64
N ILE A 189 -15.10 -23.64 -3.36
CA ILE A 189 -13.90 -23.25 -2.62
C ILE A 189 -14.03 -23.66 -1.14
N THR A 190 -12.93 -23.86 -0.44
CA THR A 190 -12.98 -24.02 1.02
C THR A 190 -13.01 -22.66 1.71
N VAL A 191 -13.61 -22.59 2.90
CA VAL A 191 -13.59 -21.38 3.74
C VAL A 191 -12.17 -20.89 3.99
N GLY A 192 -11.23 -21.83 4.21
CA GLY A 192 -9.81 -21.53 4.39
C GLY A 192 -9.20 -20.85 3.16
N HIS A 193 -9.41 -21.37 1.95
CA HIS A 193 -8.86 -20.77 0.73
C HIS A 193 -9.50 -19.41 0.42
N LEU A 194 -10.82 -19.29 0.68
CA LEU A 194 -11.53 -18.02 0.54
C LEU A 194 -10.87 -16.93 1.40
N PHE A 195 -10.63 -17.24 2.67
CA PHE A 195 -9.93 -16.33 3.56
C PHE A 195 -8.47 -16.15 3.20
N SER A 196 -7.76 -17.16 2.70
CA SER A 196 -6.34 -17.02 2.32
C SER A 196 -6.10 -16.08 1.14
N PHE A 197 -6.96 -16.07 0.11
CA PHE A 197 -6.67 -15.41 -1.17
C PHE A 197 -7.54 -14.20 -1.52
N TYR A 198 -8.72 -14.06 -0.92
CA TYR A 198 -9.68 -13.03 -1.35
C TYR A 198 -9.94 -11.95 -0.32
N ILE A 199 -9.70 -12.19 0.97
CA ILE A 199 -10.12 -11.26 2.03
C ILE A 199 -8.92 -10.67 2.74
N ASP A 200 -8.87 -9.36 2.91
CA ASP A 200 -7.86 -8.74 3.77
C ASP A 200 -8.26 -8.94 5.24
N VAL A 201 -7.55 -9.81 5.95
CA VAL A 201 -7.84 -10.10 7.38
C VAL A 201 -6.99 -9.28 8.34
N SER A 202 -6.00 -8.54 7.83
CA SER A 202 -4.99 -7.85 8.64
C SER A 202 -5.16 -6.33 8.64
N SER A 203 -5.79 -5.74 7.62
CA SER A 203 -5.87 -4.29 7.49
C SER A 203 -6.86 -3.68 8.47
N SER A 204 -6.38 -2.75 9.29
CA SER A 204 -7.22 -1.99 10.19
C SER A 204 -8.08 -0.94 9.48
N SER A 205 -7.68 -0.51 8.28
CA SER A 205 -8.24 0.60 7.49
C SER A 205 -9.76 0.59 7.34
N TYR A 206 -10.32 -0.55 6.90
CA TYR A 206 -11.77 -0.71 6.73
C TYR A 206 -12.46 -1.19 8.02
N LEU A 207 -11.72 -1.86 8.92
CA LEU A 207 -12.25 -2.44 10.15
C LEU A 207 -12.65 -1.40 11.20
N LEU A 208 -12.03 -0.22 11.18
CA LEU A 208 -12.43 0.89 12.04
C LEU A 208 -13.53 1.75 11.41
N HIS A 209 -13.96 1.44 10.18
CA HIS A 209 -14.91 2.27 9.48
C HIS A 209 -16.32 2.16 10.09
N ARG A 210 -17.06 3.27 10.08
CA ARG A 210 -18.45 3.33 10.55
C ARG A 210 -19.30 2.26 9.87
N SER A 211 -19.16 2.09 8.56
CA SER A 211 -19.94 1.12 7.77
C SER A 211 -19.77 -0.32 8.27
N PHE A 212 -18.56 -0.68 8.70
CA PHE A 212 -18.27 -1.99 9.29
C PHE A 212 -19.04 -2.17 10.61
N PHE A 213 -18.99 -1.18 11.50
CA PHE A 213 -19.72 -1.22 12.77
C PHE A 213 -21.25 -1.18 12.60
N GLU A 214 -21.75 -0.48 11.60
CA GLU A 214 -23.16 -0.49 11.22
C GLU A 214 -23.62 -1.89 10.80
N GLY A 215 -22.81 -2.59 10.00
CA GLY A 215 -23.04 -3.98 9.65
C GLY A 215 -23.16 -4.88 10.88
N LEU A 216 -22.20 -4.78 11.80
CA LEU A 216 -22.24 -5.52 13.07
C LEU A 216 -23.47 -5.19 13.92
N LEU A 217 -23.82 -3.90 14.05
CA LEU A 217 -24.98 -3.45 14.82
C LEU A 217 -26.29 -3.97 14.23
N ARG A 218 -26.41 -4.00 12.90
CA ARG A 218 -27.58 -4.55 12.20
C ARG A 218 -27.75 -6.04 12.49
N ILE A 219 -26.67 -6.82 12.41
CA ILE A 219 -26.68 -8.26 12.71
C ILE A 219 -27.08 -8.51 14.17
N TYR A 220 -26.54 -7.72 15.09
CA TYR A 220 -26.89 -7.79 16.52
C TYR A 220 -28.39 -7.53 16.75
N ASN A 221 -28.94 -6.47 16.17
CA ASN A 221 -30.35 -6.11 16.33
C ASN A 221 -31.29 -7.18 15.75
N ASN A 222 -30.96 -7.76 14.60
CA ASN A 222 -31.73 -8.85 13.99
C ASN A 222 -31.74 -10.09 14.89
N SER A 223 -30.58 -10.49 15.41
CA SER A 223 -30.46 -11.63 16.32
C SER A 223 -31.28 -11.44 17.59
N LYS A 224 -31.25 -10.22 18.16
CA LYS A 224 -32.04 -9.84 19.33
C LYS A 224 -33.55 -9.86 19.08
N ALA A 225 -33.99 -9.45 17.89
CA ALA A 225 -35.40 -9.49 17.52
C ALA A 225 -35.95 -10.93 17.46
N MET A 226 -35.11 -11.88 17.05
CA MET A 226 -35.45 -13.31 17.00
C MET A 226 -35.37 -13.99 18.38
N SER A 227 -34.55 -13.48 19.31
CA SER A 227 -34.28 -14.09 20.62
C SER A 227 -35.15 -13.57 21.78
N LYS A 228 -36.39 -13.12 21.52
CA LYS A 228 -37.32 -12.54 22.52
C LYS A 228 -37.73 -13.48 23.69
N SER A 229 -37.03 -14.58 23.95
CA SER A 229 -37.41 -15.63 24.91
C SER A 229 -36.35 -15.99 25.97
N SER A 230 -35.32 -15.18 26.23
CA SER A 230 -34.33 -15.47 27.29
C SER A 230 -34.27 -14.37 28.36
N ASP A 231 -34.71 -14.70 29.58
CA ASP A 231 -34.83 -13.80 30.76
C ASP A 231 -33.52 -13.54 31.54
N LEU A 232 -32.35 -13.80 30.95
CA LEU A 232 -31.07 -13.48 31.59
C LEU A 232 -30.61 -12.08 31.19
N ALA A 233 -30.60 -11.18 32.18
CA ALA A 233 -30.09 -9.83 32.00
C ALA A 233 -28.62 -9.87 31.55
N PRO A 234 -28.25 -9.22 30.43
CA PRO A 234 -26.87 -9.22 29.95
C PRO A 234 -25.95 -8.56 30.98
N SER A 235 -24.71 -9.07 31.09
CA SER A 235 -23.72 -8.57 32.04
C SER A 235 -23.44 -7.08 31.83
N THR A 236 -22.96 -6.38 32.86
CA THR A 236 -22.60 -4.96 32.76
C THR A 236 -21.56 -4.71 31.66
N ARG A 237 -20.63 -5.66 31.46
CA ARG A 237 -19.60 -5.59 30.41
C ARG A 237 -20.21 -5.72 29.01
N ASP A 238 -21.20 -6.59 28.83
CA ASP A 238 -21.88 -6.74 27.53
C ASP A 238 -22.70 -5.49 27.18
N ARG A 239 -23.34 -4.85 28.18
CA ARG A 239 -24.06 -3.59 27.98
C ARG A 239 -23.13 -2.46 27.53
N GLU A 240 -21.94 -2.36 28.13
CA GLU A 240 -20.91 -1.39 27.73
C GLU A 240 -20.48 -1.62 26.27
N LYS A 241 -20.14 -2.87 25.90
CA LYS A 241 -19.72 -3.18 24.52
C LYS A 241 -20.79 -2.90 23.47
N VAL A 242 -22.05 -3.17 23.79
CA VAL A 242 -23.19 -2.83 22.91
C VAL A 242 -23.33 -1.33 22.75
N GLN A 243 -23.09 -0.55 23.81
CA GLN A 243 -23.13 0.91 23.74
C GLN A 243 -21.99 1.45 22.86
N LEU A 244 -20.78 0.94 23.03
CA LEU A 244 -19.63 1.30 22.18
C LEU A 244 -19.90 0.97 20.70
N LEU A 245 -20.45 -0.22 20.41
CA LEU A 245 -20.84 -0.60 19.05
C LEU A 245 -21.81 0.41 18.42
N LYS A 246 -22.83 0.85 19.17
CA LYS A 246 -23.78 1.87 18.71
C LYS A 246 -23.14 3.21 18.42
N GLU A 247 -22.15 3.60 19.22
CA GLU A 247 -21.45 4.87 19.03
C GLU A 247 -20.53 4.83 17.82
N CYS A 248 -19.81 3.72 17.59
CA CYS A 248 -19.02 3.52 16.38
C CYS A 248 -19.89 3.49 15.11
N ALA A 249 -21.09 2.93 15.18
CA ALA A 249 -22.05 2.87 14.07
C ALA A 249 -22.85 4.18 13.88
N SER A 250 -22.75 5.14 14.80
CA SER A 250 -23.57 6.36 14.78
C SER A 250 -23.20 7.28 13.61
N THR A 251 -24.21 7.87 12.98
CA THR A 251 -24.04 8.97 12.00
C THR A 251 -23.25 10.13 12.55
N ASP A 252 -23.54 10.51 13.79
CA ASP A 252 -23.08 11.76 14.37
C ASP A 252 -21.71 11.58 15.02
N LYS A 253 -21.53 10.45 15.72
CA LYS A 253 -20.31 10.17 16.52
C LYS A 253 -19.32 9.24 15.84
N GLY A 254 -19.77 8.35 14.95
CA GLY A 254 -18.93 7.27 14.41
C GLY A 254 -17.72 7.79 13.64
N ALA A 255 -17.90 8.85 12.84
CA ALA A 255 -16.80 9.49 12.11
C ALA A 255 -15.77 10.16 13.03
N GLU A 256 -16.20 10.71 14.17
CA GLU A 256 -15.28 11.26 15.18
C GLU A 256 -14.53 10.14 15.89
N VAL A 257 -15.23 9.09 16.32
CA VAL A 257 -14.62 7.92 16.96
C VAL A 257 -13.55 7.29 16.07
N LEU A 258 -13.86 7.07 14.79
CA LEU A 258 -12.91 6.61 13.78
C LEU A 258 -11.74 7.59 13.68
N ARG A 259 -11.98 8.88 13.42
CA ARG A 259 -10.89 9.88 13.25
C ARG A 259 -9.94 9.92 14.44
N THR A 260 -10.46 9.80 15.66
CA THR A 260 -9.64 9.78 16.88
C THR A 260 -8.84 8.49 17.02
N MET A 261 -9.44 7.33 16.74
CA MET A 261 -8.75 6.03 16.84
C MET A 261 -7.73 5.82 15.72
N ALA A 262 -8.08 6.24 14.51
CA ALA A 262 -7.33 6.07 13.28
C ALA A 262 -6.37 7.22 12.97
N ASN A 263 -6.34 8.28 13.81
CA ASN A 263 -5.58 9.51 13.57
C ASN A 263 -4.20 9.18 12.97
N THR A 264 -3.98 9.57 11.72
CA THR A 264 -2.90 9.05 10.87
C THR A 264 -1.50 9.35 11.41
N ALA A 265 -1.36 10.35 12.30
CA ALA A 265 -0.12 10.64 12.98
C ALA A 265 0.12 9.80 14.25
N ALA A 266 -0.94 9.33 14.91
CA ALA A 266 -0.86 8.58 16.17
C ALA A 266 -2.06 7.63 16.39
N PRO A 267 -2.21 6.55 15.58
CA PRO A 267 -3.32 5.60 15.75
C PRO A 267 -3.28 4.91 17.11
N LEU A 268 -4.44 4.69 17.72
CA LEU A 268 -4.57 4.10 19.08
C LEU A 268 -4.54 2.56 19.09
N CYS A 269 -4.85 1.93 17.95
CA CYS A 269 -4.88 0.48 17.78
C CYS A 269 -4.75 0.09 16.29
N TYR A 270 -4.35 -1.16 16.04
CA TYR A 270 -4.27 -1.76 14.69
C TYR A 270 -4.94 -3.14 14.67
N PRO A 271 -6.28 -3.21 14.78
CA PRO A 271 -6.99 -4.49 14.84
C PRO A 271 -6.87 -5.27 13.52
N SER A 272 -6.74 -6.59 13.65
CA SER A 272 -7.09 -7.55 12.60
C SER A 272 -8.58 -7.86 12.64
N LEU A 273 -9.11 -8.49 11.60
CA LEU A 273 -10.53 -8.87 11.54
C LEU A 273 -10.91 -9.81 12.70
N ALA A 274 -10.02 -10.73 13.06
CA ALA A 274 -10.21 -11.63 14.20
C ALA A 274 -10.30 -10.86 15.52
N ASP A 275 -9.47 -9.83 15.73
CA ASP A 275 -9.52 -9.01 16.96
C ASP A 275 -10.87 -8.31 17.11
N VAL A 276 -11.43 -7.78 16.01
CA VAL A 276 -12.74 -7.13 16.03
C VAL A 276 -13.85 -8.14 16.35
N LEU A 277 -13.85 -9.31 15.70
CA LEU A 277 -14.86 -10.34 15.93
C LEU A 277 -14.78 -10.91 17.35
N GLU A 278 -13.59 -11.05 17.93
CA GLU A 278 -13.41 -11.48 19.31
C GLU A 278 -13.87 -10.40 20.32
N ALA A 279 -13.53 -9.13 20.04
CA ALA A 279 -13.97 -7.99 20.84
C ALA A 279 -15.51 -7.88 20.88
N PHE A 280 -16.18 -8.11 19.75
CA PHE A 280 -17.63 -8.11 19.58
C PHE A 280 -18.23 -9.52 19.48
N SER A 281 -17.67 -10.51 20.18
CA SER A 281 -18.03 -11.93 20.09
C SER A 281 -19.49 -12.28 20.46
N PHE A 282 -20.24 -11.33 21.04
CA PHE A 282 -21.68 -11.41 21.27
C PHE A 282 -22.51 -11.21 19.98
N VAL A 283 -21.91 -10.68 18.92
CA VAL A 283 -22.48 -10.60 17.58
C VAL A 283 -22.04 -11.85 16.81
N LYS A 284 -22.96 -12.78 16.55
CA LYS A 284 -22.70 -13.96 15.73
C LYS A 284 -22.84 -13.59 14.26
N VAL A 285 -21.72 -13.22 13.63
CA VAL A 285 -21.67 -12.77 12.24
C VAL A 285 -21.68 -13.98 11.30
N PRO A 286 -22.73 -14.16 10.47
CA PRO A 286 -22.74 -15.20 9.44
C PRO A 286 -21.70 -14.92 8.34
N LEU A 287 -21.19 -15.96 7.68
CA LEU A 287 -20.14 -15.83 6.68
C LEU A 287 -20.55 -14.89 5.53
N ASP A 288 -21.72 -15.07 4.94
CA ASP A 288 -22.25 -14.22 3.86
C ASP A 288 -22.30 -12.73 4.25
N ARG A 289 -22.73 -12.41 5.48
CA ARG A 289 -22.74 -11.03 5.98
C ARG A 289 -21.33 -10.46 6.14
N LEU A 290 -20.39 -11.28 6.61
CA LEU A 290 -18.99 -10.87 6.76
C LEU A 290 -18.36 -10.54 5.39
N LEU A 291 -18.65 -11.35 4.37
CA LEU A 291 -18.14 -11.17 3.02
C LEU A 291 -18.60 -9.84 2.39
N GLU A 292 -19.75 -9.31 2.80
CA GLU A 292 -20.28 -8.01 2.33
C GLU A 292 -19.56 -6.80 2.92
N VAL A 293 -18.93 -6.95 4.09
CA VAL A 293 -18.31 -5.84 4.84
C VAL A 293 -16.78 -5.90 4.90
N THR A 294 -16.18 -6.94 4.34
CA THR A 294 -14.72 -7.11 4.31
C THR A 294 -14.11 -6.55 3.01
N GLY A 295 -12.83 -6.18 3.07
CA GLY A 295 -12.08 -5.70 1.90
C GLY A 295 -11.31 -6.83 1.18
N PRO A 296 -10.93 -6.64 -0.09
CA PRO A 296 -10.14 -7.60 -0.85
C PRO A 296 -8.68 -7.71 -0.38
N LEU A 297 -8.12 -8.92 -0.38
CA LEU A 297 -6.67 -9.10 -0.23
C LEU A 297 -5.93 -8.66 -1.51
N GLN A 298 -5.19 -7.56 -1.41
CA GLN A 298 -4.50 -6.95 -2.55
C GLN A 298 -2.98 -7.28 -2.59
N PRO A 299 -2.38 -7.44 -3.78
CA PRO A 299 -0.93 -7.37 -3.93
C PRO A 299 -0.39 -6.00 -3.52
N ARG A 300 0.84 -5.95 -2.97
CA ARG A 300 1.52 -4.70 -2.59
C ARG A 300 2.59 -4.36 -3.61
N LYS A 301 2.66 -3.09 -3.99
CA LYS A 301 3.57 -2.57 -5.02
C LYS A 301 4.94 -2.21 -4.45
N PHE A 302 6.01 -2.55 -5.15
CA PHE A 302 7.38 -2.18 -4.81
C PHE A 302 8.16 -1.77 -6.06
N SER A 303 8.90 -0.67 -6.01
CA SER A 303 9.79 -0.26 -7.08
C SER A 303 11.00 -1.20 -7.16
N VAL A 304 11.37 -1.62 -8.36
CA VAL A 304 12.56 -2.41 -8.63
C VAL A 304 13.79 -1.50 -8.54
N THR A 305 14.78 -1.89 -7.73
CA THR A 305 15.95 -1.04 -7.45
C THR A 305 17.18 -1.39 -8.23
N ASN A 306 17.31 -2.65 -8.61
CA ASN A 306 18.40 -3.09 -9.43
C ASN A 306 17.93 -4.29 -10.24
N TYR A 307 18.32 -4.26 -11.50
CA TYR A 307 18.31 -5.40 -12.39
C TYR A 307 19.60 -5.27 -13.19
N ILE A 308 20.42 -6.31 -13.22
CA ILE A 308 21.68 -6.25 -13.97
C ILE A 308 21.29 -6.48 -15.44
N PRO A 309 21.53 -5.51 -16.35
CA PRO A 309 21.34 -5.75 -17.77
C PRO A 309 22.40 -6.77 -18.22
N SER A 310 22.08 -8.05 -18.17
CA SER A 310 22.89 -9.13 -18.72
C SER A 310 22.15 -9.74 -19.90
N ASN A 311 22.84 -10.39 -20.84
CA ASN A 311 22.18 -11.13 -21.91
C ASN A 311 21.39 -12.36 -21.39
N ALA A 312 21.47 -12.68 -20.09
CA ALA A 312 20.74 -13.79 -19.47
C ALA A 312 19.29 -13.42 -19.12
N ALA A 313 18.48 -14.44 -18.84
CA ALA A 313 17.14 -14.25 -18.29
C ALA A 313 17.22 -13.56 -16.91
N VAL A 314 16.21 -12.75 -16.57
CA VAL A 314 16.10 -12.15 -15.24
C VAL A 314 15.62 -13.23 -14.27
N ASP A 315 16.53 -13.78 -13.49
CA ASP A 315 16.26 -14.81 -12.48
C ASP A 315 15.93 -14.22 -11.10
N HIS A 316 16.21 -12.93 -10.90
CA HIS A 316 15.86 -12.17 -9.69
C HIS A 316 15.67 -10.68 -9.97
N ILE A 317 14.96 -10.02 -9.06
CA ILE A 317 14.87 -8.56 -8.96
C ILE A 317 15.30 -8.13 -7.57
N GLN A 318 15.83 -6.91 -7.46
CA GLN A 318 16.17 -6.33 -6.17
C GLN A 318 15.11 -5.30 -5.74
N LEU A 319 14.77 -5.30 -4.46
CA LEU A 319 13.82 -4.38 -3.83
C LEU A 319 14.48 -3.66 -2.65
N CYS A 320 14.07 -2.42 -2.39
CA CYS A 320 14.45 -1.66 -1.20
C CYS A 320 13.20 -1.27 -0.42
N MET A 321 13.11 -1.69 0.83
CA MET A 321 11.93 -1.44 1.66
C MET A 321 12.27 -1.28 3.13
N ARG A 322 11.42 -0.52 3.83
CA ARG A 322 11.37 -0.52 5.28
C ARG A 322 10.33 -1.55 5.71
N GLU A 323 10.69 -2.37 6.68
CA GLU A 323 9.74 -3.27 7.30
C GLU A 323 8.69 -2.47 8.09
N VAL A 324 7.41 -2.81 7.92
CA VAL A 324 6.32 -2.12 8.61
C VAL A 324 6.09 -2.83 9.94
N CYS A 325 6.50 -2.17 11.02
CA CYS A 325 6.25 -2.59 12.40
C CYS A 325 5.65 -1.41 13.16
N ALA A 326 4.51 -1.63 13.82
CA ALA A 326 3.83 -0.58 14.59
C ALA A 326 3.33 -1.16 15.92
N PRO A 327 3.78 -0.69 17.08
CA PRO A 327 3.25 -1.16 18.35
C PRO A 327 1.78 -0.75 18.52
N ARG A 328 0.96 -1.71 18.94
CA ARG A 328 -0.50 -1.61 18.92
C ARG A 328 -1.06 -0.61 19.92
N SER A 329 -0.43 -0.48 21.08
CA SER A 329 -0.92 0.34 22.20
C SER A 329 -0.03 1.54 22.53
N ARG A 330 1.06 1.79 21.77
CA ARG A 330 2.03 2.85 22.07
C ARG A 330 1.37 4.22 22.25
N ASN A 331 0.50 4.60 21.32
CA ASN A 331 -0.18 5.90 21.37
C ASN A 331 -1.32 5.94 22.38
N LEU A 332 -1.93 4.79 22.70
CA LEU A 332 -2.99 4.71 23.72
C LEU A 332 -2.48 5.13 25.11
N ASN A 333 -1.24 4.75 25.43
CA ASN A 333 -0.61 5.08 26.72
C ASN A 333 -0.12 6.53 26.78
N ALA A 334 0.28 7.11 25.65
CA ALA A 334 0.79 8.47 25.56
C ALA A 334 -0.30 9.53 25.30
N SER A 335 -1.51 9.12 24.92
CA SER A 335 -2.58 10.01 24.49
C SER A 335 -3.48 10.46 25.64
N ALA A 336 -3.88 11.73 25.62
CA ALA A 336 -4.90 12.30 26.50
C ALA A 336 -6.34 11.99 26.04
N VAL A 337 -6.51 11.22 24.96
CA VAL A 337 -7.83 10.81 24.45
C VAL A 337 -8.59 10.03 25.51
N SER A 338 -9.87 10.39 25.70
CA SER A 338 -10.78 9.79 26.67
C SER A 338 -12.10 9.36 25.99
N GLY A 339 -13.02 8.77 26.77
CA GLY A 339 -14.33 8.35 26.28
C GLY A 339 -14.28 7.14 25.34
N SER A 340 -15.27 7.06 24.45
CA SER A 340 -15.51 5.90 23.59
C SER A 340 -14.36 5.54 22.65
N PRO A 341 -13.65 6.49 21.99
CA PRO A 341 -12.50 6.16 21.15
C PRO A 341 -11.40 5.41 21.92
N ARG A 342 -11.09 5.87 23.14
CA ARG A 342 -10.13 5.19 24.01
C ARG A 342 -10.63 3.79 24.38
N ARG A 343 -11.89 3.68 24.79
CA ARG A 343 -12.45 2.43 25.29
C ARG A 343 -12.56 1.35 24.21
N VAL A 344 -12.91 1.73 22.99
CA VAL A 344 -12.92 0.82 21.84
C VAL A 344 -11.50 0.37 21.50
N ALA A 345 -10.53 1.30 21.48
CA ALA A 345 -9.13 0.95 21.23
C ALA A 345 -8.54 0.02 22.31
N GLU A 346 -8.86 0.25 23.59
CA GLU A 346 -8.52 -0.65 24.70
C GLU A 346 -9.08 -2.05 24.45
N MET A 347 -10.38 -2.15 24.14
CA MET A 347 -11.05 -3.43 23.89
C MET A 347 -10.46 -4.20 22.69
N LEU A 348 -10.11 -3.50 21.61
CA LEU A 348 -9.50 -4.11 20.42
C LEU A 348 -8.05 -4.56 20.68
N ASN A 349 -7.29 -3.78 21.46
CA ASN A 349 -5.95 -4.17 21.86
C ASN A 349 -6.00 -5.36 22.84
N GLU A 350 -6.91 -5.37 23.82
CA GLU A 350 -7.14 -6.51 24.73
C GLU A 350 -7.42 -7.82 23.96
N ALA A 351 -8.23 -7.77 22.91
CA ALA A 351 -8.53 -8.94 22.08
C ALA A 351 -7.26 -9.54 21.44
N SER A 352 -6.30 -8.70 21.05
CA SER A 352 -5.02 -9.17 20.49
C SER A 352 -4.07 -9.81 21.51
N TYR A 353 -4.17 -9.43 22.79
CA TYR A 353 -3.33 -9.97 23.87
C TYR A 353 -3.81 -11.32 24.43
N GLY A 354 -5.04 -11.73 24.13
CA GLY A 354 -5.58 -13.02 24.55
C GLY A 354 -4.93 -14.24 23.87
N VAL A 355 -4.01 -14.02 22.92
CA VAL A 355 -3.31 -15.05 22.15
C VAL A 355 -1.85 -15.12 22.60
N SER A 356 -1.40 -16.29 23.06
CA SER A 356 -0.04 -16.52 23.54
C SER A 356 1.01 -16.34 22.42
N SER A 357 1.77 -15.24 22.45
CA SER A 357 3.21 -15.10 22.13
C SER A 357 3.61 -13.61 22.04
N ASP A 358 4.92 -13.30 22.10
CA ASP A 358 5.52 -11.95 21.97
C ASP A 358 5.06 -11.14 20.72
N SER A 359 4.36 -11.75 19.76
CA SER A 359 3.79 -11.10 18.57
C SER A 359 2.54 -10.24 18.85
N SER A 360 1.94 -10.32 20.03
CA SER A 360 0.69 -9.59 20.36
C SER A 360 0.88 -8.08 20.54
N GLU A 361 2.10 -7.59 20.76
CA GLU A 361 2.35 -6.16 21.04
C GLU A 361 2.48 -5.30 19.78
N PHE A 362 2.75 -5.90 18.63
CA PHE A 362 3.03 -5.20 17.38
C PHE A 362 2.08 -5.62 16.27
N PHE A 363 1.74 -4.65 15.44
CA PHE A 363 1.23 -4.87 14.10
C PHE A 363 2.41 -5.00 13.15
N PHE A 364 2.42 -6.09 12.39
CA PHE A 364 3.41 -6.34 11.34
C PHE A 364 2.74 -6.23 9.98
N GLY A 365 3.38 -5.51 9.05
CA GLY A 365 2.85 -5.32 7.71
C GLY A 365 2.70 -6.63 6.96
N HIS A 366 1.53 -6.81 6.34
CA HIS A 366 1.12 -8.07 5.71
C HIS A 366 2.10 -8.60 4.63
N THR A 367 2.82 -7.70 3.95
CA THR A 367 3.77 -8.07 2.88
C THR A 367 5.23 -7.81 3.26
N SER A 368 5.54 -6.65 3.83
CA SER A 368 6.93 -6.28 4.12
C SER A 368 7.56 -7.13 5.22
N HIS A 369 6.79 -7.50 6.26
CA HIS A 369 7.31 -8.35 7.34
C HIS A 369 7.63 -9.77 6.86
N PRO A 370 6.75 -10.50 6.14
CA PRO A 370 7.09 -11.81 5.59
C PRO A 370 8.31 -11.80 4.66
N LEU A 371 8.44 -10.79 3.80
CA LEU A 371 9.61 -10.65 2.92
C LEU A 371 10.91 -10.43 3.71
N CYS A 372 10.92 -9.48 4.65
CA CYS A 372 12.09 -9.23 5.48
C CYS A 372 12.43 -10.42 6.40
N ASN A 373 11.43 -11.12 6.92
CA ASN A 373 11.62 -12.32 7.71
C ASN A 373 12.20 -13.48 6.87
N ALA A 374 11.69 -13.68 5.65
CA ALA A 374 12.26 -14.64 4.70
C ALA A 374 13.72 -14.29 4.36
N ALA A 375 14.03 -13.01 4.15
CA ALA A 375 15.38 -12.54 3.87
C ALA A 375 16.35 -12.82 5.04
N ARG A 376 15.92 -12.56 6.28
CA ARG A 376 16.70 -12.85 7.50
C ARG A 376 16.89 -14.34 7.77
N THR A 377 15.88 -15.16 7.50
CA THR A 377 15.94 -16.62 7.72
C THR A 377 16.81 -17.31 6.66
N SER A 378 16.81 -16.82 5.42
CA SER A 378 17.72 -17.27 4.36
C SER A 378 19.20 -17.13 4.77
N GLN A 379 19.59 -16.03 5.44
CA GLN A 379 20.96 -15.87 5.98
C GLN A 379 21.35 -16.91 7.03
N LYS A 380 20.36 -17.54 7.70
CA LYS A 380 20.58 -18.61 8.69
C LYS A 380 20.60 -20.02 8.07
N GLY A 381 20.62 -20.12 6.73
CA GLY A 381 20.71 -21.40 6.02
C GLY A 381 19.36 -22.08 5.75
N ALA A 382 18.24 -21.40 5.93
CA ALA A 382 16.93 -21.95 5.58
C ALA A 382 16.79 -22.06 4.05
N LEU A 383 16.50 -23.26 3.56
CA LEU A 383 16.39 -23.56 2.12
C LEU A 383 14.99 -23.24 1.56
N THR A 384 13.98 -23.13 2.41
CA THR A 384 12.57 -22.95 2.02
C THR A 384 12.02 -21.68 2.62
N LEU A 385 11.17 -20.98 1.85
CA LEU A 385 10.48 -19.79 2.35
C LEU A 385 9.56 -20.15 3.53
N PRO A 386 9.49 -19.30 4.56
CA PRO A 386 8.64 -19.53 5.73
C PRO A 386 7.14 -19.44 5.40
N ARG A 387 6.77 -18.81 4.28
CA ARG A 387 5.41 -18.66 3.78
C ARG A 387 5.45 -18.56 2.26
N LYS A 388 4.41 -19.07 1.58
CA LYS A 388 4.25 -18.88 0.14
C LYS A 388 3.98 -17.42 -0.16
N MET A 389 4.65 -16.91 -1.18
CA MET A 389 4.53 -15.52 -1.65
C MET A 389 4.63 -15.53 -3.16
N TYR A 390 4.00 -14.56 -3.81
CA TYR A 390 3.91 -14.49 -5.26
C TYR A 390 4.29 -13.11 -5.74
N VAL A 391 4.90 -13.03 -6.92
CA VAL A 391 5.30 -11.78 -7.55
C VAL A 391 4.72 -11.68 -8.95
N GLY A 392 4.22 -10.50 -9.30
CA GLY A 392 3.72 -10.12 -10.62
C GLY A 392 4.63 -9.10 -11.27
N SER A 393 4.89 -9.29 -12.56
CA SER A 393 5.66 -8.39 -13.44
C SER A 393 4.77 -7.69 -14.48
N SER A 394 3.45 -7.76 -14.29
CA SER A 394 2.42 -7.18 -15.18
C SER A 394 2.62 -5.68 -15.43
N LEU A 395 3.22 -4.95 -14.49
CA LEU A 395 3.44 -3.51 -14.55
C LEU A 395 4.73 -3.09 -15.27
N PHE A 396 5.62 -4.04 -15.61
CA PHE A 396 6.89 -3.73 -16.27
C PHE A 396 6.68 -3.02 -17.61
N GLY A 397 7.36 -1.89 -17.79
CA GLY A 397 7.29 -1.04 -18.97
C GLY A 397 5.94 -0.35 -19.18
N ARG A 398 5.00 -0.41 -18.22
CA ARG A 398 3.65 0.16 -18.38
C ARG A 398 3.48 1.54 -17.76
N THR A 399 4.13 1.79 -16.63
CA THR A 399 3.92 3.03 -15.87
C THR A 399 4.51 4.24 -16.61
N TYR A 400 3.82 5.38 -16.54
CA TYR A 400 4.30 6.63 -17.13
C TYR A 400 5.66 7.04 -16.52
N PHE A 401 5.80 6.89 -15.21
CA PHE A 401 7.03 7.18 -14.49
C PHE A 401 8.22 6.35 -15.00
N ALA A 402 8.07 5.02 -15.14
CA ALA A 402 9.14 4.15 -15.63
C ALA A 402 9.56 4.51 -17.07
N LYS A 403 8.58 4.73 -17.96
CA LYS A 403 8.85 5.15 -19.34
C LYS A 403 9.65 6.45 -19.39
N GLN A 404 9.26 7.44 -18.60
CA GLN A 404 9.93 8.74 -18.57
C GLN A 404 11.31 8.68 -17.91
N LEU A 405 11.46 7.89 -16.84
CA LEU A 405 12.76 7.69 -16.20
C LEU A 405 13.74 6.98 -17.13
N HIS A 406 13.29 5.93 -17.81
CA HIS A 406 14.09 5.22 -18.81
C HIS A 406 14.46 6.10 -20.01
N ALA A 407 13.53 6.92 -20.50
CA ALA A 407 13.79 7.91 -21.54
C ALA A 407 14.82 8.94 -21.08
N GLY A 408 14.68 9.46 -19.86
CA GLY A 408 15.64 10.39 -19.23
C GLY A 408 17.05 9.82 -19.15
N CYS A 409 17.20 8.54 -18.74
CA CYS A 409 18.48 7.84 -18.76
C CYS A 409 19.08 7.76 -20.17
N SER A 410 18.25 7.48 -21.18
CA SER A 410 18.71 7.38 -22.57
C SER A 410 19.17 8.75 -23.10
N LEU A 411 18.48 9.83 -22.71
CA LEU A 411 18.78 11.20 -23.11
C LEU A 411 20.14 11.69 -22.58
N VAL A 412 20.49 11.37 -21.33
CA VAL A 412 21.78 11.81 -20.75
C VAL A 412 22.99 11.05 -21.31
N CYS A 413 22.75 9.88 -21.92
CA CYS A 413 23.80 9.08 -22.56
C CYS A 413 24.08 9.48 -24.01
N ASP A 414 23.26 10.33 -24.64
CA ASP A 414 23.46 10.78 -26.03
C ASP A 414 24.67 11.74 -26.12
N PRO A 415 25.78 11.36 -26.79
CA PRO A 415 27.00 12.18 -26.87
C PRO A 415 26.79 13.53 -27.57
N SER A 416 25.80 13.64 -28.45
CA SER A 416 25.47 14.88 -29.16
C SER A 416 24.83 15.92 -28.24
N ARG A 417 24.20 15.46 -27.15
CA ARG A 417 23.48 16.29 -26.17
C ARG A 417 24.19 16.39 -24.82
N ALA A 418 25.01 15.42 -24.46
CA ALA A 418 25.82 15.41 -23.23
C ALA A 418 26.76 16.64 -23.11
N LYS A 419 27.17 17.25 -24.24
CA LYS A 419 27.97 18.50 -24.26
C LYS A 419 27.18 19.76 -23.90
N ASN A 420 25.84 19.69 -23.91
CA ASN A 420 24.97 20.76 -23.46
C ASN A 420 24.49 20.41 -22.04
N LEU A 421 25.13 20.98 -21.00
CA LEU A 421 24.70 20.92 -19.59
C LEU A 421 23.26 21.42 -19.34
N ARG A 422 22.58 21.90 -20.38
CA ARG A 422 21.18 22.34 -20.40
C ARG A 422 20.20 21.19 -20.10
N SER A 423 20.51 19.95 -20.48
CA SER A 423 19.65 18.76 -20.25
C SER A 423 20.07 17.93 -19.03
N MET A 424 20.20 18.56 -17.86
CA MET A 424 20.48 17.87 -16.58
C MET A 424 19.28 17.05 -16.12
N VAL A 425 19.54 15.84 -15.59
CA VAL A 425 18.52 15.02 -14.92
C VAL A 425 18.77 14.98 -13.42
N PHE A 426 17.77 15.34 -12.63
CA PHE A 426 17.80 15.29 -11.17
C PHE A 426 17.04 14.08 -10.63
N PHE A 427 17.68 13.34 -9.74
CA PHE A 427 17.09 12.22 -9.02
C PHE A 427 16.98 12.59 -7.54
N VAL A 428 15.77 12.76 -7.02
CA VAL A 428 15.52 13.15 -5.62
C VAL A 428 14.83 11.99 -4.90
N GLY A 429 15.59 11.22 -4.13
CA GLY A 429 15.10 10.06 -3.38
C GLY A 429 14.97 10.36 -1.89
N CYS A 430 13.77 10.22 -1.34
CA CYS A 430 13.49 10.37 0.10
C CYS A 430 13.33 9.00 0.78
N GLY A 431 14.33 8.54 1.53
CA GLY A 431 14.34 7.25 2.21
C GLY A 431 14.31 6.09 1.22
N THR A 432 13.36 5.17 1.34
CA THR A 432 13.13 4.12 0.32
C THR A 432 12.71 4.71 -1.03
N GLY A 433 12.38 6.01 -1.10
CA GLY A 433 12.28 6.85 -2.30
C GLY A 433 13.40 6.67 -3.31
N ILE A 434 14.61 6.34 -2.85
CA ILE A 434 15.75 6.17 -3.74
C ILE A 434 15.61 4.93 -4.66
N ALA A 435 14.75 3.98 -4.30
CA ALA A 435 14.57 2.68 -4.95
C ALA A 435 14.53 2.74 -6.50
N PRO A 436 13.52 3.37 -7.15
CA PRO A 436 13.44 3.43 -8.61
C PRO A 436 14.63 4.17 -9.25
N LEU A 437 15.20 5.15 -8.53
CA LEU A 437 16.30 5.99 -9.01
C LEU A 437 17.63 5.23 -9.01
N ILE A 438 17.82 4.25 -8.12
CA ILE A 438 18.99 3.36 -8.16
C ILE A 438 18.98 2.48 -9.41
N ALA A 439 17.82 2.06 -9.90
CA ALA A 439 17.75 1.28 -11.13
C ALA A 439 18.26 2.11 -12.32
N ALA A 440 17.89 3.40 -12.36
CA ALA A 440 18.40 4.36 -13.33
C ALA A 440 19.92 4.55 -13.21
N VAL A 441 20.43 4.80 -12.01
CA VAL A 441 21.89 4.92 -11.77
C VAL A 441 22.63 3.64 -12.19
N SER A 442 22.07 2.47 -11.90
CA SER A 442 22.67 1.18 -12.29
C SER A 442 22.75 1.04 -13.81
N GLN A 443 21.72 1.47 -14.54
CA GLN A 443 21.74 1.51 -15.99
C GLN A 443 22.83 2.46 -16.50
N LEU A 444 22.95 3.66 -15.92
CA LEU A 444 23.99 4.63 -16.29
C LEU A 444 25.40 4.07 -16.04
N MET A 445 25.62 3.39 -14.90
CA MET A 445 26.89 2.73 -14.59
C MET A 445 27.22 1.63 -15.61
N TYR A 446 26.24 0.81 -15.98
CA TYR A 446 26.41 -0.23 -16.98
C TYR A 446 26.79 0.34 -18.37
N LEU A 447 26.09 1.39 -18.80
CA LEU A 447 26.38 2.07 -20.07
C LEU A 447 27.76 2.72 -20.06
N ARG A 448 28.15 3.33 -18.93
CA ARG A 448 29.49 3.91 -18.76
C ARG A 448 30.58 2.85 -18.88
N ALA A 449 30.43 1.72 -18.20
CA ALA A 449 31.38 0.61 -18.25
C ALA A 449 31.50 -0.01 -19.66
N SER A 450 30.45 0.10 -20.47
CA SER A 450 30.40 -0.44 -21.84
C SER A 450 30.82 0.57 -22.92
N SER A 451 31.01 1.86 -22.56
CA SER A 451 31.35 2.93 -23.50
C SER A 451 32.86 3.06 -23.67
N SER A 452 33.33 3.14 -24.92
CA SER A 452 34.77 3.21 -25.25
C SER A 452 35.25 4.60 -25.70
N GLY A 453 34.47 5.68 -25.51
CA GLY A 453 34.63 6.89 -26.32
C GLY A 453 34.39 8.26 -25.69
N ASP A 454 34.10 8.40 -24.40
CA ASP A 454 34.04 9.71 -23.73
C ASP A 454 34.16 9.56 -22.20
N ASP A 455 35.14 10.24 -21.59
CA ASP A 455 35.36 10.26 -20.14
C ASP A 455 34.48 11.29 -19.43
N ALA A 456 33.75 12.14 -20.17
CA ALA A 456 32.89 13.15 -19.58
C ALA A 456 31.73 12.50 -18.77
N PRO A 457 31.50 12.89 -17.50
CA PRO A 457 30.42 12.35 -16.69
C PRO A 457 29.03 12.62 -17.31
N TYR A 458 28.07 11.72 -17.08
CA TYR A 458 26.70 11.92 -17.58
C TYR A 458 26.00 13.00 -16.72
N PRO A 459 25.27 13.96 -17.31
CA PRO A 459 24.64 15.07 -16.60
C PRO A 459 23.43 14.59 -15.77
N CYS A 460 23.75 13.95 -14.65
CA CYS A 460 22.84 13.37 -13.69
C CYS A 460 23.26 13.76 -12.28
N TRP A 461 22.33 14.32 -11.51
CA TRP A 461 22.56 14.74 -10.13
C TRP A 461 21.59 14.03 -9.19
N VAL A 462 22.14 13.30 -8.21
CA VAL A 462 21.38 12.55 -7.22
C VAL A 462 21.34 13.29 -5.87
N PHE A 463 20.15 13.48 -5.32
CA PHE A 463 19.88 13.92 -3.96
C PHE A 463 19.25 12.79 -3.15
N TYR A 464 19.87 12.38 -2.04
CA TYR A 464 19.39 11.27 -1.22
C TYR A 464 19.14 11.70 0.24
N GLY A 465 17.88 11.66 0.67
CA GLY A 465 17.48 11.92 2.05
C GLY A 465 17.34 10.64 2.87
N ALA A 466 17.89 10.60 4.08
CA ALA A 466 17.72 9.51 5.04
C ALA A 466 17.52 10.03 6.48
N ARG A 467 17.17 9.14 7.42
CA ARG A 467 17.10 9.51 8.83
C ARG A 467 18.50 9.57 9.43
N THR A 468 19.25 8.49 9.30
CA THR A 468 20.59 8.32 9.82
C THR A 468 21.52 7.89 8.70
N GLU A 469 22.82 7.94 8.94
CA GLU A 469 23.84 7.45 8.00
C GLU A 469 23.66 5.96 7.69
N ALA A 470 23.32 5.15 8.70
CA ALA A 470 23.03 3.72 8.51
C ALA A 470 21.90 3.45 7.50
N GLU A 471 20.95 4.38 7.36
CA GLU A 471 19.85 4.28 6.38
C GLU A 471 20.24 4.69 4.96
N LEU A 472 21.45 5.22 4.73
CA LEU A 472 22.01 5.47 3.40
C LEU A 472 22.48 4.16 2.74
N VAL A 473 21.58 3.20 2.58
CA VAL A 473 21.90 1.82 2.16
C VAL A 473 22.58 1.73 0.78
N TYR A 474 22.42 2.74 -0.07
CA TYR A 474 23.04 2.84 -1.40
C TYR A 474 24.22 3.83 -1.48
N HIS A 475 24.75 4.31 -0.35
CA HIS A 475 25.81 5.32 -0.32
C HIS A 475 27.03 4.94 -1.19
N GLU A 476 27.66 3.81 -0.89
CA GLU A 476 28.84 3.31 -1.62
C GLU A 476 28.59 3.16 -3.13
N LYS A 477 27.37 2.75 -3.53
CA LYS A 477 27.01 2.61 -4.94
C LYS A 477 26.92 3.97 -5.63
N LEU A 478 26.37 4.98 -4.96
CA LEU A 478 26.30 6.35 -5.48
C LEU A 478 27.68 7.01 -5.53
N GLU A 479 28.56 6.75 -4.58
CA GLU A 479 29.97 7.17 -4.63
C GLU A 479 30.74 6.50 -5.78
N SER A 480 30.48 5.21 -6.01
CA SER A 480 31.02 4.49 -7.18
C SER A 480 30.49 5.06 -8.50
N ALA A 481 29.20 5.38 -8.57
CA ALA A 481 28.61 6.03 -9.75
C ALA A 481 29.23 7.42 -10.01
N LEU A 482 29.51 8.19 -8.95
CA LEU A 482 30.16 9.50 -9.05
C LEU A 482 31.61 9.36 -9.54
N SER A 483 32.39 8.47 -8.93
CA SER A 483 33.80 8.26 -9.29
C SER A 483 34.01 7.69 -10.69
N THR A 484 33.04 6.90 -11.20
CA THR A 484 33.06 6.37 -12.57
C THR A 484 32.49 7.34 -13.61
N GLY A 485 31.97 8.50 -13.22
CA GLY A 485 31.30 9.44 -14.13
C GLY A 485 29.95 8.95 -14.66
N ALA A 486 29.36 7.92 -14.05
CA ALA A 486 27.99 7.51 -14.35
C ALA A 486 26.97 8.57 -13.92
N ILE A 487 27.32 9.39 -12.91
CA ILE A 487 26.60 10.59 -12.50
C ILE A 487 27.59 11.75 -12.31
N THR A 488 27.14 12.99 -12.48
CA THR A 488 27.95 14.19 -12.28
C THR A 488 28.05 14.62 -10.82
N HIS A 489 26.99 14.41 -10.03
CA HIS A 489 26.91 14.91 -8.66
C HIS A 489 26.07 13.98 -7.77
N TYR A 490 26.45 13.91 -6.50
CA TYR A 490 25.73 13.21 -5.45
C TYR A 490 25.77 14.03 -4.16
N GLU A 491 24.60 14.28 -3.56
CA GLU A 491 24.43 15.00 -2.30
C GLU A 491 23.47 14.22 -1.39
N CYS A 492 23.72 14.20 -0.08
CA CYS A 492 22.86 13.51 0.88
C CYS A 492 22.47 14.36 2.08
N ALA A 493 21.28 14.11 2.62
CA ALA A 493 20.70 14.85 3.74
C ALA A 493 20.26 13.90 4.86
N LEU A 494 20.68 14.19 6.08
CA LEU A 494 20.35 13.41 7.28
C LEU A 494 19.41 14.18 8.20
N SER A 495 18.20 13.66 8.35
CA SER A 495 17.15 14.32 9.15
C SER A 495 17.25 14.05 10.66
N ARG A 496 18.00 13.02 11.07
CA ARG A 496 18.22 12.61 12.47
C ARG A 496 19.71 12.34 12.70
N VAL A 497 20.49 13.40 12.72
CA VAL A 497 21.93 13.30 13.03
C VAL A 497 22.12 12.98 14.52
N GLN A 498 22.99 12.02 14.81
CA GLN A 498 23.29 11.58 16.18
C GLN A 498 24.44 12.37 16.82
N GLU A 499 25.33 12.97 16.01
CA GLU A 499 26.49 13.73 16.49
C GLU A 499 26.13 15.14 16.97
N LYS A 500 26.68 15.53 18.12
CA LYS A 500 26.53 16.89 18.66
C LYS A 500 27.26 17.90 17.77
N GLY A 501 26.52 18.86 17.21
CA GLY A 501 27.06 19.97 16.41
C GLY A 501 26.76 19.90 14.92
N GLN A 502 26.25 18.77 14.42
CA GLN A 502 25.77 18.69 13.04
C GLN A 502 24.31 19.14 12.95
N ASN A 503 24.00 19.94 11.91
CA ASN A 503 22.64 20.41 11.66
C ASN A 503 21.84 19.33 10.92
N ARG A 504 20.60 19.09 11.38
CA ARG A 504 19.62 18.29 10.64
C ARG A 504 19.38 18.94 9.28
N SER A 505 19.30 18.12 8.24
CA SER A 505 19.09 18.58 6.88
C SER A 505 18.10 17.65 6.17
N HIS A 506 17.31 18.25 5.28
CA HIS A 506 16.39 17.56 4.38
C HIS A 506 16.80 17.80 2.93
N VAL A 507 16.30 16.97 2.01
CA VAL A 507 16.56 17.16 0.56
C VAL A 507 16.10 18.53 0.07
N THR A 508 15.08 19.11 0.69
CA THR A 508 14.61 20.48 0.43
C THR A 508 15.69 21.52 0.72
N ASP A 509 16.50 21.32 1.76
CA ASP A 509 17.59 22.24 2.10
C ASP A 509 18.72 22.14 1.08
N LEU A 510 18.99 20.94 0.57
CA LEU A 510 19.95 20.71 -0.52
C LEU A 510 19.48 21.36 -1.83
N LEU A 511 18.19 21.27 -2.16
CA LEU A 511 17.62 21.92 -3.33
C LEU A 511 17.73 23.44 -3.24
N LYS A 512 17.45 24.03 -2.07
CA LYS A 512 17.63 25.48 -1.82
C LYS A 512 19.10 25.90 -1.92
N LYS A 513 20.01 25.12 -1.31
CA LYS A 513 21.46 25.36 -1.41
C LYS A 513 21.94 25.43 -2.86
N HIS A 514 21.37 24.60 -3.74
CA HIS A 514 21.74 24.51 -5.15
C HIS A 514 20.71 25.15 -6.10
N GLN A 515 19.88 26.08 -5.60
CA GLN A 515 18.74 26.64 -6.33
C GLN A 515 19.11 27.13 -7.74
N THR A 516 20.22 27.85 -7.89
CA THR A 516 20.63 28.44 -9.17
C THR A 516 20.87 27.38 -10.23
N ALA A 517 21.50 26.26 -9.87
CA ALA A 517 21.76 25.16 -10.79
C ALA A 517 20.48 24.39 -11.14
N VAL A 518 19.63 24.14 -10.14
CA VAL A 518 18.34 23.45 -10.31
C VAL A 518 17.41 24.25 -11.21
N VAL A 519 17.22 25.55 -10.93
CA VAL A 519 16.35 26.45 -11.69
C VAL A 519 16.83 26.56 -13.13
N ASN A 520 18.11 26.85 -13.34
CA ASN A 520 18.68 26.98 -14.69
C ASN A 520 18.46 25.70 -15.52
N ALA A 521 18.70 24.52 -14.93
CA ALA A 521 18.44 23.25 -15.62
C ALA A 521 16.93 23.05 -15.92
N LEU A 522 16.04 23.36 -14.96
CA LEU A 522 14.59 23.29 -15.16
C LEU A 522 14.03 24.36 -16.10
N GLU A 523 14.77 25.42 -16.41
CA GLU A 523 14.41 26.34 -17.51
C GLU A 523 14.91 25.81 -18.86
N ASN A 524 16.03 25.07 -18.87
CA ASN A 524 16.73 24.67 -20.09
C ASN A 524 16.48 23.22 -20.57
N ALA A 525 15.26 22.73 -20.41
CA ALA A 525 14.83 21.36 -20.78
C ALA A 525 15.36 20.21 -19.89
N GLY A 526 15.95 20.48 -18.73
CA GLY A 526 16.25 19.47 -17.71
C GLY A 526 14.98 18.80 -17.14
N GLN A 527 15.18 17.63 -16.52
CA GLN A 527 14.12 16.81 -15.91
C GLN A 527 14.42 16.53 -14.44
N MET A 528 13.39 16.39 -13.61
CA MET A 528 13.50 16.03 -12.20
C MET A 528 12.53 14.91 -11.86
N PHE A 529 13.06 13.85 -11.26
CA PHE A 529 12.32 12.69 -10.76
C PHE A 529 12.41 12.68 -9.23
N VAL A 530 11.27 12.77 -8.57
CA VAL A 530 11.17 12.85 -7.11
C VAL A 530 10.38 11.65 -6.59
N CYS A 531 10.98 10.88 -5.69
CA CYS A 531 10.41 9.62 -5.23
C CYS A 531 10.45 9.53 -3.70
N GLY A 532 9.38 9.03 -3.08
CA GLY A 532 9.31 8.85 -1.63
C GLY A 532 7.93 9.06 -1.01
N PRO A 533 7.87 9.24 0.32
CA PRO A 533 6.60 9.40 1.02
C PRO A 533 5.90 10.71 0.63
N ALA A 534 4.57 10.69 0.50
CA ALA A 534 3.75 11.82 0.06
C ALA A 534 4.00 13.13 0.87
N SER A 535 4.29 13.03 2.17
CA SER A 535 4.66 14.21 2.99
C SER A 535 5.97 14.87 2.55
N ALA A 536 6.99 14.07 2.20
CA ALA A 536 8.25 14.59 1.70
C ALA A 536 8.10 15.18 0.29
N LEU A 537 7.32 14.52 -0.58
CA LEU A 537 7.11 15.00 -1.94
C LEU A 537 6.29 16.28 -1.98
N ARG A 538 5.29 16.44 -1.10
CA ARG A 538 4.61 17.73 -0.89
C ARG A 538 5.56 18.83 -0.45
N ALA A 539 6.52 18.52 0.43
CA ALA A 539 7.53 19.49 0.85
C ALA A 539 8.47 19.89 -0.31
N VAL A 540 8.91 18.92 -1.13
CA VAL A 540 9.71 19.20 -2.33
C VAL A 540 8.93 20.04 -3.33
N ARG A 541 7.66 19.69 -3.63
CA ARG A 541 6.79 20.46 -4.51
C ARG A 541 6.65 21.91 -4.02
N LYS A 542 6.38 22.10 -2.74
CA LYS A 542 6.27 23.43 -2.13
C LYS A 542 7.55 24.26 -2.25
N VAL A 543 8.72 23.63 -2.09
CA VAL A 543 10.02 24.33 -2.26
C VAL A 543 10.26 24.70 -3.71
N LEU A 544 9.93 23.83 -4.66
CA LEU A 544 10.00 24.16 -6.08
C LEU A 544 9.08 25.34 -6.42
N GLU A 545 7.85 25.31 -5.92
CA GLU A 545 6.79 26.28 -6.20
C GLU A 545 7.04 27.66 -5.56
N CYS A 546 7.36 27.69 -4.26
CA CYS A 546 7.42 28.93 -3.49
C CYS A 546 8.83 29.52 -3.37
N ASP A 547 9.88 28.70 -3.44
CA ASP A 547 11.25 29.15 -3.16
C ASP A 547 12.13 29.19 -4.41
N LEU A 548 12.07 28.16 -5.28
CA LEU A 548 13.01 28.01 -6.40
C LEU A 548 12.50 28.65 -7.69
N LEU A 549 11.26 28.35 -8.08
CA LEU A 549 10.71 28.78 -9.36
C LEU A 549 9.78 29.99 -9.23
N ALA A 550 9.67 30.60 -8.05
CA ALA A 550 8.85 31.80 -7.83
C ALA A 550 9.54 33.06 -8.36
N GLU A 551 8.78 33.90 -9.05
CA GLU A 551 9.17 35.24 -9.48
C GLU A 551 8.49 36.31 -8.61
N ALA A 552 9.06 37.53 -8.60
CA ALA A 552 8.65 38.58 -7.67
C ALA A 552 7.17 39.00 -7.78
N ASP A 553 6.60 38.88 -8.97
CA ASP A 553 5.23 39.30 -9.29
C ASP A 553 4.24 38.11 -9.37
N ASP A 554 4.68 36.89 -9.06
CA ASP A 554 3.80 35.71 -9.11
C ASP A 554 2.79 35.71 -7.96
N ASP A 555 1.51 35.51 -8.28
CA ASP A 555 0.52 35.05 -7.31
C ASP A 555 0.55 33.51 -7.17
N ASP A 556 -0.24 32.97 -6.24
CA ASP A 556 -0.27 31.52 -5.96
C ASP A 556 -0.72 30.71 -7.20
N SER A 557 -1.63 31.24 -8.02
CA SER A 557 -2.13 30.55 -9.21
C SER A 557 -1.06 30.42 -10.29
N VAL A 558 -0.24 31.47 -10.50
CA VAL A 558 0.86 31.43 -11.47
C VAL A 558 1.93 30.40 -11.06
N ARG A 559 2.26 30.32 -9.77
CA ARG A 559 3.25 29.35 -9.26
C ARG A 559 2.76 27.92 -9.43
N GLU A 560 1.51 27.64 -9.07
CA GLU A 560 0.90 26.32 -9.28
C GLU A 560 0.87 25.94 -10.77
N GLN A 561 0.51 26.89 -11.64
CA GLN A 561 0.48 26.66 -13.08
C GLN A 561 1.87 26.37 -13.65
N ARG A 562 2.93 27.04 -13.17
CA ARG A 562 4.32 26.77 -13.60
C ARG A 562 4.74 25.33 -13.26
N ILE A 563 4.43 24.85 -12.05
CA ILE A 563 4.66 23.46 -11.65
C ILE A 563 3.87 22.48 -12.51
N PHE A 564 2.56 22.74 -12.68
CA PHE A 564 1.68 21.90 -13.48
C PHE A 564 2.18 21.76 -14.93
N MET A 565 2.68 22.84 -15.53
CA MET A 565 3.24 22.82 -16.88
C MET A 565 4.51 21.95 -16.98
N LEU A 566 5.38 21.97 -15.97
CA LEU A 566 6.55 21.07 -15.91
C LEU A 566 6.12 19.60 -15.79
N GLU A 567 5.09 19.31 -15.00
CA GLU A 567 4.53 17.95 -14.86
C GLU A 567 3.92 17.46 -16.18
N LYS A 568 3.09 18.29 -16.82
CA LYS A 568 2.46 18.00 -18.11
C LYS A 568 3.49 17.76 -19.23
N GLN A 569 4.62 18.46 -19.19
CA GLN A 569 5.72 18.29 -20.14
C GLN A 569 6.63 17.09 -19.83
N GLY A 570 6.39 16.34 -18.75
CA GLY A 570 7.26 15.23 -18.33
C GLY A 570 8.65 15.71 -17.87
N ARG A 571 8.73 16.93 -17.36
CA ARG A 571 9.97 17.55 -16.86
C ARG A 571 10.07 17.52 -15.35
N LEU A 572 8.94 17.43 -14.65
CA LEU A 572 8.87 17.18 -13.23
C LEU A 572 7.97 15.96 -13.01
N LEU A 573 8.49 14.92 -12.36
CA LEU A 573 7.75 13.70 -12.10
C LEU A 573 7.84 13.32 -10.63
N PHE A 574 6.69 12.97 -10.06
CA PHE A 574 6.58 12.47 -8.70
C PHE A 574 6.12 11.01 -8.72
N ASP A 575 6.89 10.13 -8.06
CA ASP A 575 6.47 8.79 -7.70
C ASP A 575 6.29 8.73 -6.19
N ASN A 576 5.04 8.90 -5.74
CA ASN A 576 4.71 8.96 -4.34
C ASN A 576 4.00 7.70 -3.87
N TRP A 577 4.23 7.38 -2.61
CA TRP A 577 3.36 6.50 -1.85
C TRP A 577 3.03 7.18 -0.54
N SER A 578 1.87 6.89 0.02
CA SER A 578 1.70 7.11 1.46
C SER A 578 2.55 6.08 2.17
N THR A 579 3.37 6.49 3.16
CA THR A 579 3.66 5.57 4.28
C THR A 579 2.31 5.10 4.69
N GLY A 580 2.03 3.79 4.51
CA GLY A 580 0.67 3.27 4.43
C GLY A 580 -0.29 4.18 5.14
N SER A 581 -1.24 4.71 4.37
CA SER A 581 -2.60 4.83 4.85
C SER A 581 -2.90 3.54 5.64
N ILE A 582 -2.43 3.48 6.88
CA ILE A 582 -2.94 2.54 7.84
C ILE A 582 -4.36 3.02 8.14
N PHE A 583 -4.68 4.29 7.80
CA PHE A 583 -5.99 4.86 7.47
C PHE A 583 -5.91 6.01 6.47
#